data_AF-A0A9W8UBX8-F1
#
_entry.id   AF-A0A9W8UBX8-F1
#
_cell.length_a   1.000
_cell.length_b   1.000
_cell.length_c   1.000
_cell.angle_alpha   90.00
_cell.angle_beta   90.00
_cell.angle_gamma   90.00
#
_symmetry.space_group_name_H-M   'P 1'
#
loop_
_entity.id
_entity.type
_entity.pdbx_description
1 polymer ?
#
loop_
_entity_poly.entity_id
_entity_poly.type
_entity_poly.pdbx_seq_one_letter_code
_entity_poly.pdbx_strand_id
1 'polypeptide(L)'
;MGNPWFSLLGAHELCVKRNGSCLQFWRWDASEQCTKRWANLCFLTWEEMVLVYCCFLSFKIRDSLTIQLANEDLSLWGERKLFQARITDDGFMHSLIVYEDFVTKGLRLHAAVWEGDLRQCPVWTAFITHQSALPRWIKRVSKTRVRLADIHLYVFCQEYRQQNQRINRSGAFEIRFVSEEAAKRFKELFAPSFTDDSTTTDTTA
;
A
#
# COMPACT_ATOMS: atom_id res chain seq x y z
N MET A 1 17.44 18.66 21.91
CA MET A 1 17.60 17.64 20.86
C MET A 1 17.50 16.29 21.53
N GLY A 2 16.55 15.43 21.14
CA GLY A 2 16.37 14.12 21.78
C GLY A 2 17.48 13.16 21.37
N ASN A 3 18.01 12.40 22.31
CA ASN A 3 18.97 11.34 22.02
C ASN A 3 18.33 10.37 21.00
N PRO A 4 19.05 10.00 19.93
CA PRO A 4 18.57 8.99 19.00
C PRO A 4 18.37 7.66 19.72
N TRP A 5 17.18 7.08 19.56
CA TRP A 5 16.87 5.75 20.06
C TRP A 5 17.34 4.74 19.03
N PHE A 6 18.36 3.96 19.36
CA PHE A 6 18.83 2.87 18.52
C PHE A 6 18.37 1.54 19.12
N SER A 7 17.94 0.62 18.26
CA SER A 7 17.77 -0.77 18.64
C SER A 7 19.12 -1.48 18.45
N LEU A 8 19.54 -2.28 19.44
CA LEU A 8 20.61 -3.27 19.26
C LEU A 8 20.09 -4.54 18.56
N LEU A 9 18.78 -4.62 18.32
CA LEU A 9 18.07 -5.79 17.80
C LEU A 9 17.64 -5.54 16.35
N GLY A 10 17.72 -6.58 15.53
CA GLY A 10 17.36 -6.52 14.12
C GLY A 10 15.86 -6.52 13.88
N ALA A 11 15.44 -6.09 12.68
CA ALA A 11 14.02 -6.06 12.29
C ALA A 11 13.39 -7.47 12.30
N HIS A 12 14.20 -8.50 12.06
CA HIS A 12 13.79 -9.91 12.10
C HIS A 12 13.20 -10.34 13.46
N GLU A 13 13.59 -9.72 14.57
CA GLU A 13 13.12 -10.08 15.92
C GLU A 13 11.78 -9.44 16.32
N LEU A 14 11.33 -8.43 15.57
CA LEU A 14 10.15 -7.64 15.91
C LEU A 14 8.94 -8.08 15.09
N CYS A 15 7.78 -8.24 15.73
CA CYS A 15 6.49 -8.32 15.06
C CYS A 15 5.78 -6.97 15.10
N VAL A 16 4.99 -6.64 14.09
CA VAL A 16 4.25 -5.36 14.03
C VAL A 16 2.75 -5.61 13.98
N LYS A 17 2.00 -4.87 14.81
CA LYS A 17 0.54 -4.91 14.80
C LYS A 17 -0.03 -3.51 14.84
N ARG A 18 -1.06 -3.24 14.04
CA ARG A 18 -1.83 -2.01 14.14
C ARG A 18 -2.83 -2.10 15.29
N ASN A 19 -2.93 -1.04 16.07
CA ASN A 19 -4.03 -0.82 17.01
C ASN A 19 -4.51 0.63 16.91
N GLY A 20 -5.68 0.85 16.31
CA GLY A 20 -6.18 2.20 16.02
C GLY A 20 -5.24 2.98 15.11
N SER A 21 -4.77 4.14 15.59
CA SER A 21 -3.76 5.00 14.93
C SER A 21 -2.32 4.69 15.34
N CYS A 22 -2.08 3.53 15.96
CA CYS A 22 -0.76 3.15 16.47
C CYS A 22 -0.20 1.91 15.78
N LEU A 23 1.12 1.86 15.62
CA LEU A 23 1.86 0.62 15.37
C LEU A 23 2.54 0.15 16.66
N GLN A 24 2.19 -1.06 17.07
CA GLN A 24 2.76 -1.74 18.21
C GLN A 24 3.78 -2.75 17.73
N PHE A 25 5.01 -2.58 18.19
CA PHE A 25 6.10 -3.51 17.94
C PHE A 25 6.26 -4.43 19.14
N TRP A 26 6.30 -5.72 18.87
CA TRP A 26 6.38 -6.77 19.86
C TRP A 26 7.62 -7.61 19.61
N ARG A 27 8.17 -8.19 20.67
CA ARG A 27 9.30 -9.13 20.59
C ARG A 27 9.08 -10.30 21.53
N TRP A 28 9.78 -11.40 21.28
CA TRP A 28 9.90 -12.47 22.25
C TRP A 28 10.95 -12.10 23.30
N ASP A 29 10.62 -12.29 24.59
CA ASP A 29 11.58 -12.20 25.69
C ASP A 29 11.94 -13.62 26.12
N ALA A 30 13.18 -14.04 25.84
CA ALA A 30 13.66 -15.38 26.17
C ALA A 30 13.80 -15.61 27.69
N SER A 31 14.01 -14.55 28.48
CA SER A 31 14.17 -14.68 29.94
C SER A 31 12.83 -14.95 30.60
N GLU A 32 11.78 -14.27 30.14
CA GLU A 32 10.42 -14.39 30.69
C GLU A 32 9.51 -15.33 29.89
N GLN A 33 10.01 -15.91 28.79
CA GLN A 33 9.26 -16.83 27.92
C GLN A 33 7.90 -16.27 27.48
N CYS A 34 7.86 -14.97 27.16
CA CYS A 34 6.62 -14.31 26.76
C CYS A 34 6.86 -13.23 25.69
N THR A 35 5.78 -12.81 25.03
CA THR A 35 5.83 -11.67 24.10
C THR A 35 5.69 -10.36 24.86
N LYS A 36 6.61 -9.42 24.61
CA LYS A 36 6.60 -8.09 25.22
C LYS A 36 6.51 -7.00 24.17
N ARG A 37 5.80 -5.94 24.52
CA ARG A 37 5.76 -4.72 23.71
C ARG A 37 7.11 -4.01 23.81
N TRP A 38 7.76 -3.84 22.66
CA TRP A 38 9.02 -3.10 22.54
C TRP A 38 8.78 -1.61 22.34
N ALA A 39 7.85 -1.26 21.44
CA ALA A 39 7.49 0.13 21.16
C ALA A 39 6.01 0.28 20.80
N ASN A 40 5.48 1.48 21.00
CA ASN A 40 4.17 1.90 20.52
C ASN A 40 4.31 3.26 19.85
N LEU A 41 4.20 3.30 18.53
CA LEU A 41 4.30 4.53 17.76
C LEU A 41 2.89 5.02 17.43
N CYS A 42 2.54 6.21 17.91
CA CYS A 42 1.26 6.86 17.63
C CYS A 42 1.41 7.81 16.44
N PHE A 43 0.49 7.73 15.49
CA PHE A 43 0.52 8.56 14.28
C PHE A 43 -0.65 9.52 14.25
N LEU A 44 -0.42 10.71 13.69
CA LEU A 44 -1.48 11.70 13.48
C LEU A 44 -2.34 11.32 12.29
N THR A 45 -1.72 10.76 11.25
CA THR A 45 -2.39 10.38 10.01
C THR A 45 -2.26 8.87 9.75
N TRP A 46 -3.24 8.32 9.04
CA TRP A 46 -3.19 6.92 8.58
C TRP A 46 -2.05 6.72 7.58
N GLU A 47 -1.77 7.73 6.75
CA GLU A 47 -0.72 7.73 5.76
C GLU A 47 0.67 7.55 6.38
N GLU A 48 1.02 8.34 7.40
CA GLU A 48 2.30 8.21 8.10
C GLU A 48 2.48 6.82 8.73
N MET A 49 1.42 6.29 9.33
CA MET A 49 1.41 4.95 9.91
C MET A 49 1.67 3.88 8.83
N VAL A 50 0.99 3.96 7.69
CA VAL A 50 1.21 3.05 6.55
C VAL A 50 2.64 3.14 6.02
N LEU A 51 3.22 4.35 5.95
CA LEU A 51 4.59 4.55 5.48
C LEU A 51 5.60 3.88 6.40
N VAL A 52 5.46 4.05 7.72
CA VAL A 52 6.35 3.39 8.69
C VAL A 52 6.17 1.86 8.63
N TYR A 53 4.94 1.37 8.51
CA TYR A 53 4.69 -0.07 8.34
C TYR A 53 5.36 -0.63 7.08
N CYS A 54 5.17 -0.01 5.91
CA CYS A 54 5.78 -0.48 4.67
C CYS A 54 7.30 -0.42 4.72
N CYS A 55 7.87 0.61 5.35
CA CYS A 55 9.30 0.75 5.56
C CYS A 55 9.85 -0.39 6.43
N PHE A 56 9.22 -0.64 7.58
CA PHE A 56 9.56 -1.75 8.46
C PHE A 56 9.49 -3.09 7.74
N LEU A 57 8.39 -3.34 7.01
CA LEU A 57 8.19 -4.59 6.29
C LEU A 57 9.26 -4.81 5.21
N SER A 58 9.67 -3.74 4.53
CA SER A 58 10.74 -3.80 3.52
C SER A 58 12.09 -4.17 4.15
N PHE A 59 12.41 -3.62 5.33
CA PHE A 59 13.62 -4.01 6.05
C PHE A 59 13.54 -5.44 6.57
N LYS A 60 12.41 -5.84 7.14
CA LYS A 60 12.25 -7.18 7.69
C LYS A 60 12.40 -8.25 6.62
N ILE A 61 11.77 -8.09 5.45
CA ILE A 61 11.86 -9.08 4.36
C ILE A 61 13.27 -9.17 3.76
N ARG A 62 14.02 -8.06 3.74
CA ARG A 62 15.40 -8.02 3.21
C ARG A 62 16.46 -8.46 4.23
N ASP A 63 16.10 -8.61 5.51
CA ASP A 63 17.02 -9.05 6.55
C ASP A 63 17.31 -10.55 6.40
N SER A 64 18.59 -10.91 6.23
CA SER A 64 19.02 -12.30 6.06
C SER A 64 18.71 -13.20 7.26
N LEU A 65 18.45 -12.60 8.43
CA LEU A 65 18.09 -13.32 9.65
C LEU A 65 16.57 -13.54 9.77
N THR A 66 15.78 -13.00 8.85
CA THR A 66 14.35 -13.27 8.77
C THR A 66 14.12 -14.64 8.13
N ILE A 67 13.98 -15.66 8.98
CA ILE A 67 13.79 -17.06 8.54
C ILE A 67 12.35 -17.29 8.07
N GLN A 68 11.36 -16.71 8.75
CA GLN A 68 9.94 -16.79 8.39
C GLN A 68 9.23 -15.48 8.72
N LEU A 69 8.46 -14.98 7.75
CA LEU A 69 7.52 -13.90 8.00
C LEU A 69 6.20 -14.47 8.49
N ALA A 70 5.73 -13.97 9.62
CA ALA A 70 4.37 -14.27 10.08
C ALA A 70 3.36 -13.66 9.09
N ASN A 71 2.30 -14.40 8.74
CA ASN A 71 1.28 -13.89 7.82
C ASN A 71 0.61 -12.62 8.36
N GLU A 72 0.56 -12.48 9.69
CA GLU A 72 0.04 -11.33 10.40
C GLU A 72 0.90 -10.07 10.16
N ASP A 73 2.22 -10.22 9.96
CA ASP A 73 3.12 -9.11 9.65
C ASP A 73 3.00 -8.65 8.18
N LEU A 74 2.40 -9.47 7.30
CA LEU A 74 2.20 -9.17 5.88
C LEU A 74 0.93 -8.35 5.61
N SER A 75 0.02 -8.27 6.58
CA SER A 75 -1.22 -7.51 6.46
C SER A 75 -1.31 -6.43 7.53
N LEU A 76 -1.46 -5.18 7.09
CA LEU A 76 -1.80 -4.11 8.02
C LEU A 76 -3.28 -4.24 8.37
N TRP A 77 -3.56 -4.57 9.64
CA TRP A 77 -4.94 -4.65 10.12
C TRP A 77 -5.67 -3.31 9.93
N GLY A 78 -7.00 -3.34 9.87
CA GLY A 78 -7.79 -2.12 9.68
C GLY A 78 -7.90 -1.65 8.22
N GLU A 79 -7.32 -2.38 7.27
CA GLU A 79 -7.48 -2.14 5.84
C GLU A 79 -8.13 -3.35 5.15
N ARG A 80 -8.95 -3.11 4.13
CA ARG A 80 -9.40 -4.17 3.20
C ARG A 80 -8.78 -4.01 1.84
N LYS A 81 -8.54 -5.15 1.21
CA LYS A 81 -8.12 -5.25 -0.18
C LYS A 81 -9.34 -5.13 -1.09
N LEU A 82 -9.38 -4.10 -1.92
CA LEU A 82 -10.44 -3.91 -2.92
C LEU A 82 -10.09 -4.51 -4.28
N PHE A 83 -8.80 -4.53 -4.62
CA PHE A 83 -8.33 -4.98 -5.92
C PHE A 83 -6.91 -5.55 -5.82
N GLN A 84 -6.60 -6.53 -6.67
CA GLN A 84 -5.24 -7.02 -6.87
C GLN A 84 -5.04 -7.45 -8.33
N ALA A 85 -3.92 -7.07 -8.91
CA ALA A 85 -3.51 -7.53 -10.22
C ALA A 85 -1.99 -7.52 -10.40
N ARG A 86 -1.53 -8.24 -11.43
CA ARG A 86 -0.14 -8.22 -11.86
C ARG A 86 0.12 -7.04 -12.79
N ILE A 87 1.20 -6.34 -12.53
CA ILE A 87 1.71 -5.24 -13.36
C ILE A 87 3.16 -5.50 -13.74
N THR A 88 3.59 -4.90 -14.85
CA THR A 88 5.00 -4.76 -15.19
C THR A 88 5.40 -3.32 -14.89
N ASP A 89 6.36 -3.15 -14.00
CA ASP A 89 6.83 -1.85 -13.53
C ASP A 89 8.36 -1.92 -13.35
N ASP A 90 9.04 -0.91 -13.89
CA ASP A 90 10.49 -0.81 -13.95
C ASP A 90 11.21 -2.06 -14.52
N GLY A 91 10.55 -2.78 -15.45
CA GLY A 91 11.08 -4.02 -16.03
C GLY A 91 10.84 -5.27 -15.19
N PHE A 92 10.28 -5.14 -13.98
CA PHE A 92 9.98 -6.24 -13.08
C PHE A 92 8.47 -6.50 -12.99
N MET A 93 8.12 -7.70 -12.54
CA MET A 93 6.72 -8.06 -12.24
C MET A 93 6.38 -7.71 -10.80
N HIS A 94 5.30 -6.96 -10.61
CA HIS A 94 4.81 -6.57 -9.29
C HIS A 94 3.34 -6.93 -9.11
N SER A 95 2.95 -7.19 -7.86
CA SER A 95 1.56 -7.23 -7.43
C SER A 95 1.11 -5.81 -7.10
N LEU A 96 0.21 -5.25 -7.90
CA LEU A 96 -0.49 -4.01 -7.57
C LEU A 96 -1.75 -4.34 -6.77
N ILE A 97 -1.89 -3.70 -5.62
CA ILE A 97 -3.01 -3.88 -4.68
C ILE A 97 -3.63 -2.52 -4.39
N VAL A 98 -4.96 -2.46 -4.31
CA VAL A 98 -5.68 -1.28 -3.81
C VAL A 98 -6.23 -1.64 -2.43
N TYR A 99 -5.83 -0.87 -1.43
CA TYR A 99 -6.33 -0.96 -0.07
C TYR A 99 -7.24 0.22 0.25
N GLU A 100 -8.25 -0.05 1.08
CA GLU A 100 -9.10 0.96 1.71
C GLU A 100 -9.00 0.82 3.22
N ASP A 101 -8.74 1.94 3.90
CA ASP A 101 -8.77 2.00 5.36
C ASP A 101 -10.21 2.03 5.89
N PHE A 102 -10.49 1.24 6.93
CA PHE A 102 -11.86 1.12 7.43
C PHE A 102 -12.38 2.40 8.08
N VAL A 103 -11.51 3.17 8.73
CA VAL A 103 -11.88 4.33 9.54
C VAL A 103 -11.95 5.58 8.66
N THR A 104 -10.87 5.88 7.94
CA THR A 104 -10.74 7.10 7.13
C THR A 104 -11.38 6.97 5.76
N LYS A 105 -11.65 5.74 5.29
CA LYS A 105 -12.00 5.43 3.90
C LYS A 105 -10.93 5.85 2.89
N GLY A 106 -9.73 6.16 3.35
CA GLY A 106 -8.59 6.50 2.50
C GLY A 106 -8.22 5.33 1.61
N LEU A 107 -7.95 5.62 0.34
CA LEU A 107 -7.51 4.62 -0.64
C LEU A 107 -6.00 4.75 -0.87
N ARG A 108 -5.32 3.60 -0.92
CA ARG A 108 -3.91 3.56 -1.31
C ARG A 108 -3.64 2.49 -2.36
N LEU A 109 -2.77 2.84 -3.29
CA LEU A 109 -2.12 1.91 -4.20
C LEU A 109 -0.85 1.37 -3.53
N HIS A 110 -0.64 0.07 -3.65
CA HIS A 110 0.51 -0.60 -3.09
C HIS A 110 1.09 -1.56 -4.13
N ALA A 111 2.37 -1.37 -4.47
CA ALA A 111 3.10 -2.30 -5.30
C ALA A 111 4.07 -3.10 -4.44
N ALA A 112 4.03 -4.41 -4.59
CA ALA A 112 4.93 -5.34 -3.94
C ALA A 112 5.53 -6.33 -4.94
N VAL A 113 6.70 -6.88 -4.61
CA VAL A 113 7.35 -7.91 -5.44
C VAL A 113 6.40 -9.11 -5.63
N TRP A 114 6.25 -9.56 -6.86
CA TRP A 114 5.30 -10.61 -7.22
C TRP A 114 5.78 -12.02 -6.81
N GLU A 115 7.05 -12.34 -7.08
CA GLU A 115 7.62 -13.68 -6.92
C GLU A 115 9.09 -13.64 -6.48
N GLY A 116 9.61 -14.79 -6.06
CA GLY A 116 10.97 -14.95 -5.52
C GLY A 116 11.04 -14.70 -4.01
N ASP A 117 12.26 -14.65 -3.49
CA ASP A 117 12.53 -14.57 -2.04
C ASP A 117 12.01 -13.28 -1.40
N LEU A 118 11.92 -12.21 -2.19
CA LEU A 118 11.41 -10.92 -1.75
C LEU A 118 9.90 -10.77 -1.99
N ARG A 119 9.16 -11.84 -2.31
CA ARG A 119 7.72 -11.77 -2.57
C ARG A 119 6.99 -11.04 -1.43
N GLN A 120 6.05 -10.16 -1.80
CA GLN A 120 5.33 -9.26 -0.89
C GLN A 120 6.17 -8.13 -0.26
N CYS A 121 7.46 -8.02 -0.55
CA CYS A 121 8.25 -6.85 -0.18
C CYS A 121 7.66 -5.60 -0.84
N PRO A 122 7.32 -4.54 -0.06
CA PRO A 122 6.89 -3.28 -0.62
C PRO A 122 7.95 -2.70 -1.56
N VAL A 123 7.51 -2.24 -2.73
CA VAL A 123 8.35 -1.48 -3.69
C VAL A 123 8.02 -0.01 -3.57
N TRP A 124 6.73 0.32 -3.64
CA TRP A 124 6.22 1.67 -3.41
C TRP A 124 4.77 1.63 -2.92
N THR A 125 4.35 2.72 -2.28
CA THR A 125 2.95 2.98 -1.94
C THR A 125 2.58 4.39 -2.39
N ALA A 126 1.31 4.62 -2.72
CA ALA A 126 0.81 5.93 -3.09
C ALA A 126 -0.61 6.11 -2.55
N PHE A 127 -0.88 7.27 -1.98
CA PHE A 127 -2.20 7.60 -1.46
C PHE A 127 -3.03 8.30 -2.51
N ILE A 128 -4.29 7.91 -2.61
CA ILE A 128 -5.26 8.54 -3.50
C ILE A 128 -5.93 9.66 -2.71
N THR A 129 -5.40 10.86 -2.88
CA THR A 129 -5.87 12.08 -2.21
C THR A 129 -6.93 12.80 -3.06
N HIS A 130 -7.24 14.05 -2.73
CA HIS A 130 -8.24 14.90 -3.40
C HIS A 130 -8.11 14.98 -4.93
N GLN A 131 -6.95 14.67 -5.52
CA GLN A 131 -6.80 14.60 -6.98
C GLN A 131 -7.78 13.61 -7.63
N SER A 132 -8.29 12.63 -6.89
CA SER A 132 -9.32 11.70 -7.37
C SER A 132 -10.66 12.37 -7.71
N ALA A 133 -10.91 13.57 -7.18
CA ALA A 133 -12.11 14.36 -7.49
C ALA A 133 -12.10 14.93 -8.92
N LEU A 134 -10.94 15.00 -9.58
CA LEU A 134 -10.85 15.45 -10.97
C LEU A 134 -11.08 14.26 -11.92
N PRO A 135 -12.11 14.26 -12.78
CA PRO A 135 -12.44 13.11 -13.65
C PRO A 135 -11.29 12.63 -14.56
N ARG A 136 -10.26 13.45 -14.75
CA ARG A 136 -9.11 13.19 -15.61
C ARG A 136 -7.91 12.60 -14.89
N TRP A 137 -7.98 12.40 -13.57
CA TRP A 137 -6.86 11.88 -12.79
C TRP A 137 -6.50 10.45 -13.19
N ILE A 138 -7.49 9.64 -13.59
CA ILE A 138 -7.30 8.27 -14.09
C ILE A 138 -7.75 8.17 -15.54
N LYS A 139 -6.85 7.73 -16.43
CA LYS A 139 -7.14 7.55 -17.86
C LYS A 139 -6.57 6.25 -18.37
N ARG A 140 -7.41 5.38 -18.91
CA ARG A 140 -6.96 4.21 -19.66
C ARG A 140 -6.46 4.66 -21.04
N VAL A 141 -5.16 4.48 -21.29
CA VAL A 141 -4.49 4.94 -22.52
C VAL A 141 -4.27 3.81 -23.52
N SER A 142 -4.34 2.55 -23.09
CA SER A 142 -4.37 1.37 -23.97
C SER A 142 -5.16 0.23 -23.32
N LYS A 143 -5.23 -0.93 -24.02
CA LYS A 143 -5.80 -2.16 -23.47
C LYS A 143 -5.21 -2.53 -22.11
N THR A 144 -3.91 -2.35 -21.92
CA THR A 144 -3.21 -2.77 -20.70
C THR A 144 -2.61 -1.63 -19.90
N ARG A 145 -2.73 -0.37 -20.36
CA ARG A 145 -2.10 0.78 -19.70
C ARG A 145 -3.11 1.75 -19.14
N VAL A 146 -2.92 2.11 -17.87
CA VAL A 146 -3.69 3.14 -17.17
C VAL A 146 -2.73 4.22 -16.68
N ARG A 147 -3.09 5.47 -16.93
CA ARG A 147 -2.33 6.65 -16.53
C ARG A 147 -2.99 7.31 -15.33
N LEU A 148 -2.17 7.69 -14.37
CA LEU A 148 -2.54 8.42 -13.16
C LEU A 148 -1.85 9.79 -13.15
N ALA A 149 -2.64 10.85 -13.09
CA ALA A 149 -2.15 12.22 -12.91
C ALA A 149 -1.91 12.52 -11.43
N ASP A 150 -0.92 13.37 -11.16
CA ASP A 150 -0.63 13.97 -9.86
C ASP A 150 -0.45 13.00 -8.68
N ILE A 151 -0.16 11.73 -8.97
CA ILE A 151 0.11 10.74 -7.93
C ILE A 151 1.53 10.90 -7.38
N HIS A 152 1.68 10.88 -6.06
CA HIS A 152 2.98 10.86 -5.39
C HIS A 152 3.31 9.45 -4.90
N LEU A 153 4.51 8.95 -5.25
CA LEU A 153 4.97 7.63 -4.83
C LEU A 153 5.94 7.75 -3.66
N TYR A 154 5.71 6.95 -2.63
CA TYR A 154 6.67 6.69 -1.56
C TYR A 154 7.36 5.36 -1.86
N VAL A 155 8.66 5.42 -2.15
CA VAL A 155 9.45 4.29 -2.64
C VAL A 155 10.27 3.69 -1.49
N PHE A 156 10.24 2.37 -1.36
CA PHE A 156 10.97 1.62 -0.33
C PHE A 156 12.11 0.77 -0.91
N CYS A 157 12.23 0.74 -2.24
CA CYS A 157 13.26 0.02 -2.97
C CYS A 157 14.26 1.02 -3.57
N GLN A 158 15.53 0.96 -3.18
CA GLN A 158 16.56 1.89 -3.67
C GLN A 158 16.82 1.75 -5.17
N GLU A 159 16.65 0.54 -5.68
CA GLU A 159 16.85 0.22 -7.09
C GLU A 159 15.71 0.75 -7.99
N TYR A 160 14.55 1.06 -7.42
CA TYR A 160 13.37 1.47 -8.17
C TYR A 160 13.50 2.87 -8.77
N ARG A 161 13.28 2.97 -10.08
CA ARG A 161 13.36 4.22 -10.84
C ARG A 161 11.97 4.66 -11.31
N GLN A 162 11.30 5.45 -10.48
CA GLN A 162 9.96 6.00 -10.82
C GLN A 162 9.92 6.82 -12.13
N GLN A 163 11.06 7.37 -12.57
CA GLN A 163 11.16 8.11 -13.83
C GLN A 163 10.81 7.23 -15.04
N ASN A 164 11.06 5.92 -14.95
CA ASN A 164 10.80 4.98 -16.04
C ASN A 164 9.30 4.83 -16.34
N GLN A 165 8.44 5.11 -15.35
CA GLN A 165 6.99 5.13 -15.52
C GLN A 165 6.42 6.52 -15.87
N ARG A 166 7.27 7.56 -15.92
CA ARG A 166 6.88 8.95 -16.17
C ARG A 166 7.44 9.53 -17.47
N ILE A 167 7.98 8.69 -18.35
CA ILE A 167 8.62 9.10 -19.63
C ILE A 167 7.66 9.82 -20.59
N ASN A 168 6.35 9.74 -20.38
CA ASN A 168 5.39 10.41 -21.26
C ASN A 168 5.49 11.95 -21.19
N ARG A 169 5.06 12.62 -22.26
CA ARG A 169 5.07 14.10 -22.39
C ARG A 169 4.32 14.83 -21.24
N SER A 170 3.42 14.14 -20.55
CA SER A 170 2.65 14.69 -19.42
C SER A 170 3.31 14.49 -18.06
N GLY A 171 4.42 13.75 -17.94
CA GLY A 171 5.04 13.39 -16.65
C GLY A 171 4.16 12.53 -15.72
N ALA A 172 3.01 12.08 -16.22
CA ALA A 172 2.03 11.32 -15.48
C ALA A 172 2.53 9.90 -15.24
N PHE A 173 2.12 9.28 -14.14
CA PHE A 173 2.53 7.91 -13.84
C PHE A 173 1.72 6.92 -14.67
N GLU A 174 2.38 5.97 -15.32
CA GLU A 174 1.73 4.95 -16.15
C GLU A 174 1.87 3.57 -15.52
N ILE A 175 0.75 2.90 -15.29
CA ILE A 175 0.68 1.53 -14.81
C ILE A 175 0.44 0.62 -16.01
N ARG A 176 1.32 -0.35 -16.21
CA ARG A 176 1.18 -1.39 -17.24
C ARG A 176 0.70 -2.70 -16.62
N PHE A 177 -0.56 -3.03 -16.81
CA PHE A 177 -1.15 -4.29 -16.42
C PHE A 177 -0.71 -5.43 -17.34
N VAL A 178 -0.64 -6.64 -16.79
CA VAL A 178 -0.39 -7.85 -17.60
C VAL A 178 -1.66 -8.27 -18.36
N SER A 179 -2.85 -8.07 -17.78
CA SER A 179 -4.14 -8.43 -18.36
C SER A 179 -4.98 -7.20 -18.72
N GLU A 180 -5.71 -7.27 -19.83
CA GLU A 180 -6.65 -6.24 -20.27
C GLU A 180 -7.82 -6.09 -19.29
N GLU A 181 -8.32 -7.21 -18.79
CA GLU A 181 -9.40 -7.30 -17.80
C GLU A 181 -8.99 -6.63 -16.49
N ALA A 182 -7.74 -6.81 -16.06
CA ALA A 182 -7.20 -6.15 -14.88
C ALA A 182 -7.19 -4.61 -15.05
N ALA A 183 -6.75 -4.10 -16.20
CA ALA A 183 -6.76 -2.67 -16.48
C ALA A 183 -8.18 -2.10 -16.52
N LYS A 184 -9.15 -2.88 -17.04
CA LYS A 184 -10.56 -2.51 -17.06
C LYS A 184 -11.12 -2.39 -15.63
N ARG A 185 -11.02 -3.45 -14.84
CA ARG A 185 -11.51 -3.49 -13.44
C ARG A 185 -10.86 -2.44 -12.56
N PHE A 186 -9.57 -2.18 -12.76
CA PHE A 186 -8.87 -1.12 -12.02
C PHE A 186 -9.49 0.25 -12.26
N LYS A 187 -9.86 0.57 -13.51
CA LYS A 187 -10.54 1.85 -13.81
C LYS A 187 -11.96 1.88 -13.24
N GLU A 188 -12.69 0.78 -13.35
CA GLU A 188 -14.06 0.65 -12.83
C GLU A 188 -14.13 0.82 -11.31
N LEU A 189 -13.10 0.41 -10.58
CA LEU A 189 -13.01 0.59 -9.13
C LEU A 189 -13.12 2.07 -8.70
N PHE A 190 -12.66 3.00 -9.55
CA PHE A 190 -12.68 4.44 -9.29
C PHE A 190 -13.75 5.18 -10.09
N ALA A 191 -14.61 4.45 -10.81
CA ALA A 191 -15.76 5.08 -11.45
C ALA A 191 -16.76 5.50 -10.36
N PRO A 192 -17.41 6.66 -10.49
CA PRO A 192 -18.49 7.01 -9.59
C PRO A 192 -19.55 5.92 -9.65
N SER A 193 -19.86 5.32 -8.50
CA SER A 193 -21.03 4.47 -8.37
C SER A 193 -22.25 5.34 -8.64
N PHE A 194 -22.97 5.09 -9.74
CA PHE A 194 -24.34 5.57 -9.88
C PHE A 194 -25.14 4.90 -8.77
N THR A 195 -25.29 5.56 -7.63
CA THR A 195 -26.39 5.29 -6.74
C THR A 195 -27.63 5.78 -7.48
N ASP A 196 -28.42 4.85 -8.01
CA ASP A 196 -29.78 5.12 -8.46
C ASP A 196 -30.56 5.68 -7.25
N ASP A 197 -30.71 6.99 -7.20
CA ASP A 197 -31.77 7.66 -6.43
C ASP A 197 -33.10 7.45 -7.18
N SER A 198 -33.48 6.19 -7.40
CA SER A 198 -34.85 5.84 -7.76
C SER A 198 -35.62 5.54 -6.48
N THR A 199 -35.88 6.57 -5.68
CA THR A 199 -37.01 6.55 -4.75
C THR A 199 -37.89 7.76 -5.04
N THR A 200 -38.73 7.64 -6.07
CA THR A 200 -39.86 8.53 -6.27
C THR A 200 -41.07 7.68 -6.64
N THR A 201 -42.04 7.64 -5.72
CA THR A 201 -43.51 7.75 -5.93
C THR A 201 -44.16 7.54 -4.56
N ASP A 202 -44.67 8.61 -3.96
CA ASP A 202 -46.09 9.00 -3.99
C ASP A 202 -46.96 8.16 -3.06
N THR A 203 -47.36 8.76 -1.93
CA THR A 203 -48.67 8.50 -1.36
C THR A 203 -49.31 9.84 -0.97
N THR A 204 -50.15 10.32 -1.87
CA THR A 204 -51.23 11.26 -1.60
C THR A 204 -52.16 10.72 -0.52
N ALA A 205 -52.46 11.54 0.49
CA ALA A 205 -53.77 11.65 1.14
C ALA A 205 -53.86 13.03 1.80
#